data_AF-A0A7Z9MKI5-F1
#
_entry.id   AF-A0A7Z9MKI5-F1
#
_cell.length_a   1.000
_cell.length_b   1.000
_cell.length_c   1.000
_cell.angle_alpha   90.00
_cell.angle_beta   90.00
_cell.angle_gamma   90.00
#
_symmetry.space_group_name_H-M   'P 1'
#
loop_
_entity.id
_entity.type
_entity.pdbx_description
1 polymer ?
#
loop_
_entity_poly.entity_id
_entity_poly.type
_entity_poly.pdbx_seq_one_letter_code
_entity_poly.pdbx_strand_id
1 'polypeptide(L)'
;MDDGTQFQIGQTILIGTEQMLVTGISRNNLAVTRGLNGSSAHADDSDINILRWPASVERAALVQTARIWTRSANFEPFFVDADLDTDVRLMLEAYRKTAE
;
A
#
# COMPACT_ATOMS: atom_id res chain seq x y z
N MET A 1 7.77 -10.53 -18.71
CA MET A 1 6.93 -11.24 -17.72
C MET A 1 5.56 -11.25 -18.33
N ASP A 2 5.12 -12.41 -18.81
CA ASP A 2 4.06 -12.45 -19.85
C ASP A 2 2.79 -13.14 -19.33
N ASP A 3 2.63 -13.21 -18.01
CA ASP A 3 1.49 -13.84 -17.35
C ASP A 3 0.74 -12.81 -16.49
N GLY A 4 -0.41 -12.36 -16.99
CA GLY A 4 -1.25 -11.39 -16.27
C GLY A 4 -1.91 -11.95 -15.02
N THR A 5 -1.92 -13.28 -14.82
CA THR A 5 -2.51 -13.92 -13.63
C THR A 5 -1.70 -13.71 -12.35
N GLN A 6 -0.44 -13.25 -12.50
CA GLN A 6 0.44 -12.92 -11.38
C GLN A 6 0.08 -11.59 -10.70
N PHE A 7 -0.78 -10.79 -11.32
CA PHE A 7 -1.17 -9.47 -10.87
C PHE A 7 -2.63 -9.45 -10.40
N GLN A 8 -2.96 -8.43 -9.60
CA GLN A 8 -4.34 -8.17 -9.17
C GLN A 8 -4.66 -6.69 -9.33
N ILE A 9 -5.93 -6.40 -9.65
CA ILE A 9 -6.46 -5.04 -9.67
C ILE A 9 -6.29 -4.41 -8.28
N GLY A 10 -5.87 -3.14 -8.25
CA GLY A 10 -5.56 -2.39 -7.03
C GLY A 10 -4.11 -2.51 -6.55
N GLN A 11 -3.31 -3.41 -7.14
CA GLN A 11 -1.87 -3.45 -6.86
C GLN A 11 -1.15 -2.28 -7.52
N THR A 12 -0.10 -1.80 -6.85
CA THR A 12 0.87 -0.90 -7.47
C THR A 12 2.05 -1.71 -7.95
N ILE A 13 2.36 -1.61 -9.24
CA ILE A 13 3.56 -2.19 -9.84
C ILE A 13 4.64 -1.12 -9.96
N LEU A 14 5.89 -1.53 -9.78
CA LEU A 14 7.09 -0.73 -9.91
C LEU A 14 7.91 -1.27 -11.07
N ILE A 15 8.22 -0.42 -12.04
CA ILE A 15 9.12 -0.75 -13.15
C ILE A 15 10.20 0.33 -13.21
N GLY A 16 11.47 -0.03 -12.98
CA GLY A 16 12.53 0.94 -12.75
C GLY A 16 12.17 1.88 -11.59
N THR A 17 11.85 3.15 -11.91
CA THR A 17 11.33 4.14 -10.95
C THR A 17 9.85 4.47 -11.14
N GLU A 18 9.20 3.96 -12.18
CA GLU A 18 7.79 4.21 -12.46
C GLU A 18 6.89 3.38 -11.55
N GLN A 19 5.96 4.04 -10.87
CA GLN A 19 4.89 3.40 -10.12
C GLN A 19 3.59 3.51 -10.89
N MET A 20 2.91 2.38 -11.09
CA MET A 20 1.65 2.33 -11.83
C MET A 20 0.61 1.53 -11.06
N LEU A 21 -0.62 2.05 -10.98
CA LEU A 21 -1.74 1.36 -10.34
C LEU A 21 -2.46 0.48 -11.36
N VAL A 22 -2.58 -0.82 -11.09
CA VAL A 22 -3.34 -1.75 -11.94
C VAL A 22 -4.83 -1.51 -11.75
N THR A 23 -5.52 -1.10 -12.81
CA THR A 23 -6.97 -0.83 -12.81
C THR A 23 -7.78 -1.90 -13.53
N GLY A 24 -7.14 -2.72 -14.35
CA GLY A 24 -7.78 -3.83 -15.06
C GLY A 24 -6.78 -4.85 -15.58
N ILE A 25 -7.24 -6.09 -15.78
CA ILE A 25 -6.44 -7.19 -16.33
C ILE A 25 -7.28 -7.90 -17.38
N SER A 26 -6.74 -8.01 -18.59
CA SER A 26 -7.35 -8.78 -19.69
C SER A 26 -6.32 -9.74 -20.25
N ARG A 27 -6.40 -11.00 -19.84
CA ARG A 27 -5.36 -12.02 -20.09
C ARG A 27 -4.00 -11.49 -19.62
N ASN A 28 -3.07 -11.24 -20.53
CA ASN A 28 -1.72 -10.77 -20.24
C ASN A 28 -1.55 -9.26 -20.44
N ASN A 29 -2.63 -8.54 -20.72
CA ASN A 29 -2.61 -7.08 -20.87
C ASN A 29 -3.11 -6.41 -19.59
N LEU A 30 -2.29 -5.53 -19.01
CA LEU A 30 -2.63 -4.75 -17.83
C LEU A 30 -3.11 -3.36 -18.23
N ALA A 31 -4.28 -2.96 -17.75
CA ALA A 31 -4.69 -1.56 -17.76
C ALA A 31 -4.16 -0.90 -16.49
N VAL A 32 -3.45 0.22 -16.64
CA VAL A 32 -2.79 0.90 -15.53
C VAL A 32 -3.00 2.41 -15.55
N THR A 33 -3.06 3.02 -14.37
CA THR A 33 -2.86 4.46 -14.19
C THR A 33 -1.37 4.70 -13.96
N ARG A 34 -0.74 5.44 -14.87
CA ARG A 34 0.71 5.71 -14.90
C ARG A 34 1.11 6.89 -14.01
N GLY A 35 2.40 6.99 -13.69
CA GLY A 35 2.98 8.14 -13.00
C GLY A 35 2.50 8.36 -11.56
N LEU A 36 2.16 7.27 -10.86
CA LEU A 36 1.75 7.35 -9.46
C LEU A 36 2.88 7.99 -8.61
N ASN A 37 2.52 8.82 -7.64
CA ASN A 37 3.47 9.52 -6.76
C ASN A 37 4.49 10.41 -7.51
N GLY A 38 4.15 10.91 -8.71
CA GLY A 38 5.03 11.75 -9.51
C GLY A 38 6.19 11.00 -10.16
N SER A 39 6.08 9.67 -10.27
CA SER A 39 7.09 8.83 -10.89
C SER A 39 7.17 9.05 -12.41
N SER A 40 8.36 8.83 -12.97
CA SER A 40 8.66 9.05 -14.39
C SER A 40 8.53 7.76 -15.19
N ALA A 41 8.41 7.87 -16.52
CA ALA A 41 8.26 6.72 -17.39
C ALA A 41 9.46 5.75 -17.31
N HIS A 42 9.18 4.45 -17.30
CA HIS A 42 10.19 3.40 -17.41
C HIS A 42 10.66 3.18 -18.86
N ALA A 43 11.80 2.49 -19.00
CA ALA A 43 12.27 1.98 -20.28
C ALA A 43 11.62 0.63 -20.61
N ASP A 44 11.44 0.34 -21.89
CA ASP A 44 10.93 -0.95 -22.37
C ASP A 44 11.80 -2.12 -21.87
N ASP A 45 11.19 -3.31 -21.77
CA ASP A 45 11.83 -4.56 -21.32
C ASP A 45 12.45 -4.52 -19.91
N SER A 46 12.00 -3.59 -19.06
CA SER A 46 12.42 -3.52 -17.65
C SER A 46 11.69 -4.53 -16.76
N ASP A 47 12.35 -4.97 -15.69
CA ASP A 47 11.77 -5.86 -14.70
C ASP A 47 10.59 -5.21 -13.95
N ILE A 48 9.57 -6.03 -13.69
CA ILE A 48 8.35 -5.64 -12.99
C ILE A 48 8.39 -6.15 -11.56
N ASN A 49 8.24 -5.25 -10.60
CA ASN A 49 8.10 -5.57 -9.18
C ASN A 49 6.71 -5.19 -8.69
N ILE A 50 6.18 -5.92 -7.71
CA ILE A 50 4.92 -5.56 -7.05
C ILE A 50 5.24 -4.89 -5.72
N LEU A 51 4.77 -3.65 -5.53
CA LEU A 51 4.93 -2.95 -4.26
C LEU A 51 3.96 -3.53 -3.23
N ARG A 52 4.53 -4.04 -2.13
CA ARG A 52 3.82 -4.61 -0.99
C ARG A 52 4.16 -3.81 0.25
N TRP A 53 3.16 -3.57 1.08
CA TRP A 53 3.41 -3.04 2.40
C TRP A 53 4.13 -4.07 3.26
N PRO A 54 5.03 -3.66 4.17
CA PRO A 54 5.60 -4.57 5.13
C PRO A 54 4.51 -5.23 5.98
N ALA A 55 4.71 -6.50 6.33
CA ALA A 55 3.71 -7.27 7.08
C ALA A 55 3.31 -6.62 8.42
N SER A 56 4.20 -5.86 9.06
CA SER A 56 3.87 -5.13 10.29
C SER A 56 2.88 -3.98 10.04
N VAL A 57 2.99 -3.28 8.91
CA VAL A 57 2.07 -2.21 8.50
C VAL A 57 0.69 -2.80 8.17
N GLU A 58 0.66 -3.91 7.44
CA GLU A 58 -0.60 -4.61 7.11
C GLU A 58 -1.32 -5.10 8.38
N ARG A 59 -0.57 -5.68 9.33
CA ARG A 59 -1.11 -6.11 10.63
C ARG A 59 -1.59 -4.94 11.48
N ALA A 60 -0.80 -3.86 11.55
CA ALA A 60 -1.16 -2.65 12.28
C ALA A 60 -2.48 -2.07 11.77
N ALA A 61 -2.64 -1.97 10.45
CA ALA A 61 -3.89 -1.51 9.84
C ALA A 61 -5.07 -2.40 10.22
N LEU A 62 -4.92 -3.73 10.10
CA LEU A 62 -5.98 -4.67 10.45
C LEU A 62 -6.41 -4.56 11.92
N VAL A 63 -5.44 -4.54 12.84
CA VAL A 63 -5.70 -4.41 14.29
C VAL A 63 -6.40 -3.08 14.58
N GLN A 64 -5.92 -1.97 14.01
CA GLN A 64 -6.49 -0.66 14.22
C GLN A 64 -7.94 -0.59 13.71
N THR A 65 -8.21 -1.08 12.50
CA THR A 65 -9.57 -1.11 11.92
C THR A 65 -10.51 -1.98 12.76
N ALA A 66 -10.07 -3.17 13.17
CA ALA A 66 -10.87 -4.05 14.01
C ALA A 66 -11.23 -3.39 15.36
N ARG A 67 -10.27 -2.70 15.97
CA ARG A 67 -10.50 -1.98 17.23
C ARG A 67 -11.48 -0.83 17.08
N ILE A 68 -11.29 0.01 16.06
CA ILE A 68 -12.22 1.10 15.74
C ILE A 68 -13.63 0.54 15.54
N TRP A 69 -13.77 -0.58 14.82
CA TRP A 69 -15.06 -1.23 14.59
C TRP A 69 -15.74 -1.75 15.87
N THR A 70 -14.96 -2.36 16.77
CA THR A 70 -15.49 -2.93 18.02
C THR A 70 -15.72 -1.91 19.14
N ARG A 71 -15.15 -0.70 19.05
CA ARG A 71 -15.42 0.39 20.00
C ARG A 71 -16.86 0.88 19.82
N SER A 72 -17.70 0.67 20.84
CA SER A 72 -19.13 1.02 20.84
C SER A 72 -19.37 2.53 20.84
N ALA A 73 -20.26 2.98 19.94
CA ALA A 73 -21.04 4.23 19.85
C ALA A 73 -20.37 5.62 19.95
N ASN A 74 -19.21 5.76 20.57
CA ASN A 74 -18.55 7.05 20.68
C ASN A 74 -17.49 7.13 19.58
N PHE A 75 -17.96 7.39 18.35
CA PHE A 75 -17.12 7.88 17.25
C PHE A 75 -16.70 9.33 17.57
N GLU A 76 -16.01 9.51 18.70
CA GLU A 76 -15.28 10.74 19.00
C GLU A 76 -14.22 10.91 17.89
N PRO A 77 -13.93 12.13 17.43
CA PRO A 77 -12.88 12.36 16.46
C PRO A 77 -11.54 11.94 17.09
N PHE A 78 -11.11 10.71 16.82
CA PHE A 78 -9.83 10.21 17.29
C PHE A 78 -8.73 10.69 16.34
N PHE A 79 -7.66 11.21 16.94
CA PHE A 79 -6.50 11.65 16.19
C PHE A 79 -5.61 10.43 15.93
N VAL A 80 -5.35 10.14 14.65
CA VAL A 80 -4.56 8.97 14.17
C VAL A 80 -3.15 8.95 14.78
N ASP A 81 -2.70 10.10 15.25
CA ASP A 81 -1.40 10.40 15.84
C ASP A 81 -1.36 10.42 17.38
N ALA A 82 -2.51 10.45 18.07
CA ALA A 82 -2.55 10.51 19.55
C ALA A 82 -3.10 9.23 20.20
N ASP A 83 -4.11 8.59 19.58
CA ASP A 83 -4.90 7.52 20.21
C ASP A 83 -4.57 6.11 19.72
N LEU A 84 -3.39 5.93 19.14
CA LEU A 84 -2.93 4.61 18.68
C LEU A 84 -2.48 3.78 19.88
N ASP A 85 -3.05 2.58 20.03
CA ASP A 85 -2.64 1.65 21.08
C ASP A 85 -1.14 1.28 20.94
N THR A 86 -0.50 1.00 22.08
CA THR A 86 0.95 0.79 22.18
C THR A 86 1.48 -0.29 21.24
N ASP A 87 0.73 -1.37 21.02
CA ASP A 87 1.15 -2.48 20.16
C ASP A 87 1.13 -2.12 18.67
N VAL A 88 0.09 -1.42 18.20
CA VAL A 88 0.02 -0.88 16.84
C VAL A 88 1.14 0.13 16.62
N ARG A 89 1.44 0.96 17.63
CA ARG A 89 2.55 1.91 17.61
C ARG A 89 3.89 1.21 17.46
N LEU A 90 4.14 0.15 18.23
CA LEU A 90 5.38 -0.64 18.15
C LEU A 90 5.55 -1.30 16.77
N MET A 91 4.46 -1.74 16.12
CA MET A 91 4.53 -2.29 14.76
C MET A 91 4.92 -1.26 13.70
N LEU A 92 4.59 0.01 13.93
CA LEU A 92 4.84 1.11 13.00
C LEU A 92 6.10 1.92 13.31
N GLU A 93 6.70 1.76 14.50
CA GLU A 93 7.83 2.58 14.95
C GLU A 93 9.03 2.53 13.99
N ALA A 94 9.33 1.35 13.43
CA ALA A 94 10.41 1.18 12.45
C ALA A 94 10.19 1.97 11.14
N TYR A 95 8.96 2.37 10.85
CA TYR A 95 8.57 3.12 9.65
C TYR A 95 8.20 4.56 9.98
N ARG A 96 8.33 4.98 11.24
CA ARG A 96 8.09 6.35 11.65
C ARG A 96 9.17 7.25 11.04
N LYS A 97 8.75 8.29 10.33
CA LYS A 97 9.68 9.30 9.82
C LYS A 97 10.32 10.03 11.00
N THR A 98 11.61 9.81 11.23
CA THR A 98 12.41 10.65 12.13
C THR A 98 12.58 12.00 11.47
N ALA A 99 12.39 13.09 12.21
CA ALA A 99 12.71 14.42 11.68
C ALA A 99 14.21 14.44 11.32
N GLU A 100 14.51 14.70 10.05
CA GLU A 100 15.83 15.13 9.59
C GLU A 100 15.99 16.63 9.83
#